data_AF-A0A7G3BLR5-F1
#
_entry.id   AF-A0A7G3BLR5-F1
#
_cell.length_a   1.000
_cell.length_b   1.000
_cell.length_c   1.000
_cell.angle_alpha   90.00
_cell.angle_beta   90.00
_cell.angle_gamma   90.00
#
_symmetry.space_group_name_H-M   'P 1'
#
loop_
_entity.id
_entity.type
_entity.pdbx_description
1 polymer ?
#
loop_
_entity_poly.entity_id
_entity_poly.type
_entity_poly.pdbx_seq_one_letter_code
_entity_poly.pdbx_strand_id
1 'polypeptide(L)' 'MKARRQSTVEPVFGTLTQFMGLRKVNTLGIKQANKCMHLSAIAYNLKKY' A
#
# COMPACT_ATOMS: atom_id res chain seq x y z
N MET A 1 -10.49 -18.39 9.42
CA MET A 1 -10.51 -17.13 10.19
C MET A 1 -9.23 -16.36 9.85
N LYS A 2 -9.31 -15.19 9.22
CA LYS A 2 -8.12 -14.40 8.83
C LYS A 2 -7.36 -13.98 10.09
N ALA A 3 -6.03 -14.02 10.05
CA ALA A 3 -5.21 -13.62 11.19
C ALA A 3 -5.50 -12.16 11.56
N ARG A 4 -5.51 -11.80 12.86
CA ARG A 4 -5.88 -10.46 13.35
C ARG A 4 -5.09 -9.30 12.69
N ARG A 5 -3.86 -9.58 12.22
CA ARG A 5 -3.05 -8.66 11.40
C ARG A 5 -3.59 -8.44 9.98
N GLN A 6 -4.27 -9.42 9.38
CA GLN A 6 -4.95 -9.29 8.09
C GLN A 6 -6.26 -8.51 8.21
N SER A 7 -6.80 -8.34 9.42
CA SER A 7 -8.06 -7.63 9.69
C SER A 7 -7.90 -6.16 10.09
N THR A 8 -6.70 -5.72 10.51
CA THR A 8 -6.41 -4.30 10.78
C THR A 8 -5.71 -3.59 9.61
N VAL A 9 -5.36 -4.34 8.55
CA VAL A 9 -5.10 -3.75 7.23
C VAL A 9 -6.45 -3.58 6.55
N GLU A 10 -7.27 -2.65 7.04
CA GLU A 10 -8.14 -1.92 6.11
C GLU A 10 -7.22 -1.46 4.96
N PRO A 11 -7.63 -1.64 3.69
CA PRO A 11 -6.70 -1.79 2.58
C PRO A 11 -5.84 -0.54 2.52
N VAL A 12 -4.61 -0.62 3.00
CA VAL A 12 -3.66 0.49 2.94
C VAL A 12 -3.54 0.95 1.49
N PHE A 13 -3.68 0.02 0.54
CA PHE A 13 -3.83 0.31 -0.88
C PHE A 13 -5.01 1.21 -1.25
N GLY A 14 -6.17 1.09 -0.59
CA GLY A 14 -7.30 1.99 -0.76
C GLY A 14 -6.93 3.42 -0.35
N THR A 15 -6.39 3.61 0.85
CA THR A 15 -5.95 4.95 1.29
C THR A 15 -4.82 5.50 0.42
N LEU A 16 -3.86 4.65 0.06
CA LEU A 16 -2.74 5.02 -0.78
C LEU A 16 -3.19 5.46 -2.17
N THR A 17 -4.16 4.75 -2.77
CA THR A 17 -4.67 5.06 -4.11
C THR A 17 -5.66 6.23 -4.13
N GLN A 18 -6.52 6.38 -3.13
CA GLN A 18 -7.52 7.46 -3.09
C GLN A 18 -6.98 8.77 -2.53
N PHE A 19 -6.11 8.73 -1.51
CA PHE A 19 -5.71 9.93 -0.76
C PHE A 19 -4.21 10.24 -0.83
N MET A 20 -3.35 9.25 -1.09
CA MET A 20 -1.89 9.45 -1.16
C MET A 20 -1.34 9.43 -2.59
N GLY A 21 -2.19 9.58 -3.60
CA GLY A 21 -1.77 9.75 -4.99
C GLY A 21 -1.21 8.50 -5.68
N LEU A 22 -1.28 7.31 -5.08
CA LEU A 22 -0.75 6.06 -5.68
C LEU A 22 -1.70 5.40 -6.68
N ARG A 23 -2.70 6.13 -7.21
CA ARG A 23 -3.59 5.63 -8.28
C ARG A 23 -2.86 5.42 -9.60
N LYS A 24 -1.81 6.19 -9.87
CA LYS A 24 -0.92 6.04 -11.02
C LYS A 24 0.53 6.11 -10.54
N VAL A 25 1.29 5.06 -10.85
CA VAL A 25 2.72 4.97 -10.49
C VAL A 25 3.53 4.89 -11.78
N ASN A 26 4.42 5.85 -11.99
CA ASN A 26 5.22 5.96 -13.21
C ASN A 26 6.43 5.02 -13.17
N THR A 27 6.17 3.71 -13.27
CA THR A 27 7.21 2.68 -13.29
C THR A 27 7.14 1.86 -14.57
N LEU A 28 8.31 1.42 -15.04
CA LEU A 28 8.40 0.49 -16.17
C LEU A 28 7.95 -0.92 -15.71
N GLY A 29 6.73 -1.27 -16.07
CA GLY A 29 6.15 -2.60 -15.84
C GLY A 29 5.50 -2.82 -14.46
N ILE A 30 4.63 -3.82 -14.40
CA ILE A 30 3.79 -4.12 -13.22
C ILE A 30 4.60 -4.58 -12.00
N LYS A 31 5.75 -5.23 -12.21
CA LYS A 31 6.63 -5.71 -11.12
C LYS A 31 7.16 -4.54 -10.29
N GLN A 32 7.60 -3.48 -10.96
CA GLN A 32 8.15 -2.30 -10.30
C GLN A 32 7.04 -1.46 -9.65
N ALA A 33 5.88 -1.35 -10.29
CA ALA A 33 4.69 -0.73 -9.69
C ALA A 33 4.31 -1.44 -8.39
N ASN A 34 4.33 -2.78 -8.39
CA ASN A 34 4.02 -3.59 -7.22
C ASN A 34 5.02 -3.36 -6.08
N LYS A 35 6.33 -3.28 -6.39
CA LYS A 35 7.37 -2.95 -5.41
C LYS A 35 7.14 -1.58 -4.76
N CYS A 36 6.82 -0.57 -5.57
CA CYS A 36 6.56 0.79 -5.09
C CYS A 36 5.30 0.87 -4.21
N MET A 37 4.25 0.14 -4.59
CA MET A 37 3.01 0.02 -3.82
C MET A 37 3.25 -0.64 -2.45
N HIS A 38 4.04 -1.72 -2.39
CA HIS A 38 4.38 -2.38 -1.13
C HIS A 38 5.27 -1.52 -0.24
N LEU A 39 6.26 -0.83 -0.81
CA LEU A 39 7.11 0.11 -0.07
C LEU A 39 6.27 1.21 0.58
N SER A 40 5.34 1.78 -0.18
CA SER A 40 4.44 2.84 0.30
C SER A 40 3.52 2.34 1.41
N ALA A 41 3.04 1.09 1.31
CA ALA A 41 2.23 0.47 2.34
C ALA A 41 3.01 0.22 3.65
N ILE A 42 4.26 -0.21 3.54
CA ILE A 42 5.14 -0.37 4.71
C ILE A 42 5.42 1.00 5.35
N ALA A 43 5.78 2.01 4.57
CA ALA A 43 6.05 3.35 5.07
C ALA A 43 4.83 3.99 5.75
N TYR A 44 3.63 3.79 5.18
CA TYR A 44 2.38 4.27 5.78
C TYR A 44 2.11 3.62 7.15
N ASN A 45 2.34 2.31 7.24
CA ASN A 45 2.21 1.59 8.50
C ASN A 45 3.28 2.03 9.52
N LEU A 46 4.52 2.25 9.09
CA LEU A 46 5.60 2.73 9.98
C LEU A 46 5.37 4.15 10.47
N LYS A 47 4.72 5.03 9.70
CA LYS A 47 4.38 6.38 10.16
C LYS A 47 3.27 6.39 11.21
N LYS A 48 2.42 5.37 11.20
CA LYS A 48 1.26 5.27 12.10
C LYS A 48 1.66 4.84 13.53
N TYR A 49 2.82 4.22 13.69
CA TYR A 49 3.32 3.66 14.95
C TYR A 49 4.66 4.28 15.32
#